data_AF-A0A8J6EAZ7-F1
#
_entry.id   AF-A0A8J6EAZ7-F1
#
_cell.length_a   1.000
_cell.length_b   1.000
_cell.length_c   1.000
_cell.angle_alpha   90.00
_cell.angle_beta   90.00
_cell.angle_gamma   90.00
#
_symmetry.space_group_name_H-M   'P 1'
#
loop_
_entity.id
_entity.type
_entity.pdbx_description
1 polymer ?
#
loop_
_entity_poly.entity_id
_entity_poly.type
_entity_poly.pdbx_seq_one_letter_code
_entity_poly.pdbx_strand_id
1 'polypeptide(L)'
;MLASVNVSLIAVLAILLTAPVCIRASSCSVELDGHTYDLSSLSTKTNYYVDDATDPANWEYMMNFCQPVQTTVTVCEGMAVCKMQKIHLSTYSPLGRYDNYVVAKPDNTPFKPKKAVFQITYLKGVDPNGVRRDSTMYFVCGSTDNFVMKGMEDTGMYSIYYFAITTPAACNASHHTNIIVAVASFIGLGWVLLVLMALGVFIYLAVGMVYKRLALGATGLEIIPNIDFWSRVPGLMIDGCKFITWPVTWVVSLVIKHGGGGGQGYSAIDDNDGAMPEI
;
A
#
# COMPACT_ATOMS: atom_id res chain seq x y z
N MET A 1 -21.28 -33.19 37.68
CA MET A 1 -21.64 -31.95 36.97
C MET A 1 -20.83 -30.82 37.55
N LEU A 2 -19.64 -30.56 37.01
CA LEU A 2 -18.88 -29.34 37.25
C LEU A 2 -18.02 -29.11 36.02
N ALA A 3 -18.02 -27.84 35.61
CA ALA A 3 -17.50 -27.32 34.38
C ALA A 3 -15.99 -27.49 34.25
N SER A 4 -15.56 -28.09 33.13
CA SER A 4 -14.23 -27.87 32.56
C SER A 4 -14.44 -27.23 31.18
N VAL A 5 -14.94 -26.00 31.18
CA VAL A 5 -14.94 -25.17 29.97
C VAL A 5 -13.48 -24.87 29.65
N ASN A 6 -13.00 -25.48 28.57
CA ASN A 6 -11.63 -25.43 28.11
C ASN A 6 -11.16 -23.98 27.91
N VAL A 7 -10.33 -23.52 28.85
CA VAL A 7 -9.60 -22.23 28.81
C VAL A 7 -8.83 -22.06 27.48
N SER A 8 -8.44 -23.16 26.84
CA SER A 8 -7.80 -23.14 25.52
C SER A 8 -8.68 -22.61 24.38
N LEU A 9 -10.01 -22.75 24.45
CA LEU A 9 -10.88 -22.25 23.37
C LEU A 9 -11.03 -20.73 23.41
N ILE A 10 -10.97 -20.14 24.62
CA ILE A 10 -11.04 -18.69 24.83
C ILE A 10 -9.71 -18.02 24.43
N ALA A 11 -8.58 -18.70 24.66
CA ALA A 11 -7.26 -18.20 24.25
C ALA A 11 -7.09 -18.17 22.72
N VAL A 12 -7.63 -19.16 22.00
CA VAL A 12 -7.54 -19.22 20.53
C VAL A 12 -8.48 -18.21 19.85
N LEU A 13 -9.64 -17.90 20.45
CA LEU A 13 -10.55 -16.88 19.94
C LEU A 13 -10.05 -15.44 20.17
N ALA A 14 -9.24 -15.21 21.20
CA ALA A 14 -8.64 -13.90 21.49
C ALA A 14 -7.48 -13.53 20.54
N ILE A 15 -6.75 -14.52 20.02
CA ILE A 15 -5.59 -14.30 19.12
C ILE A 15 -6.04 -13.99 17.68
N LEU A 16 -7.25 -14.38 17.28
CA LEU A 16 -7.84 -14.05 15.97
C LEU A 16 -8.46 -12.64 15.87
N LEU A 17 -8.56 -11.90 16.98
CA LEU A 17 -9.07 -10.52 17.01
C LEU A 17 -7.98 -9.45 17.01
N THR A 18 -6.71 -9.83 17.13
CA THR A 18 -5.59 -8.92 16.87
C THR A 18 -4.98 -9.27 15.54
N ALA A 19 -5.71 -8.98 14.45
CA ALA A 19 -5.01 -8.57 13.25
C ALA A 19 -4.02 -7.49 13.69
N PRO A 20 -2.74 -7.53 13.26
CA PRO A 20 -1.91 -6.36 13.44
C PRO A 20 -2.74 -5.22 12.87
N VAL A 21 -3.10 -4.26 13.72
CA VAL A 21 -3.59 -2.98 13.23
C VAL A 21 -2.51 -2.60 12.24
N CYS A 22 -2.87 -2.56 10.96
CA CYS A 22 -2.01 -1.95 9.97
C CYS A 22 -2.02 -0.48 10.38
N ILE A 23 -1.16 -0.13 11.34
CA ILE A 23 -0.75 1.24 11.54
C ILE A 23 -0.01 1.50 10.26
N ARG A 24 -0.75 2.03 9.28
CA ARG A 24 -0.18 2.62 8.09
C ARG A 24 0.72 3.70 8.66
N ALA A 25 2.00 3.38 8.84
CA ALA A 25 3.00 4.37 9.09
C ALA A 25 2.83 5.32 7.90
N SER A 26 2.26 6.49 8.15
CA SER A 26 2.27 7.57 7.18
C SER A 26 3.73 7.96 7.10
N SER A 27 4.51 7.23 6.29
CA SER A 27 5.80 7.71 5.85
C SER A 27 5.52 9.10 5.31
N CYS A 28 6.04 10.12 5.96
CA CYS A 28 5.86 11.51 5.58
C CYS A 28 6.71 11.82 4.36
N SER A 29 6.68 10.92 3.39
CA SER A 29 7.50 10.90 2.21
C SER A 29 6.61 10.56 1.03
N VAL A 30 6.80 11.27 -0.07
CA VAL A 30 6.02 11.10 -1.29
C VAL A 30 6.92 10.62 -2.41
N GLU A 31 6.45 9.64 -3.16
CA GLU A 31 7.16 9.11 -4.32
C GLU A 31 6.51 9.62 -5.61
N LEU A 32 7.33 10.16 -6.51
CA LEU A 32 6.90 10.57 -7.85
C LEU A 32 8.04 10.28 -8.84
N ASP A 33 7.75 9.54 -9.91
CA ASP A 33 8.72 9.19 -10.95
C ASP A 33 10.03 8.54 -10.42
N GLY A 34 9.97 7.74 -9.35
CA GLY A 34 11.15 7.11 -8.72
C GLY A 34 12.01 8.05 -7.86
N HIS A 35 11.56 9.30 -7.68
CA HIS A 35 12.10 10.22 -6.69
C HIS A 35 11.25 10.18 -5.43
N THR A 36 11.90 10.06 -4.27
CA THR A 36 11.24 10.19 -2.97
C THR A 36 11.57 11.55 -2.35
N TYR A 37 10.55 12.29 -1.98
CA TYR A 37 10.65 13.57 -1.27
C TYR A 37 10.22 13.36 0.17
N ASP A 38 11.11 13.67 1.13
CA ASP A 38 10.79 13.58 2.55
C ASP A 38 10.24 14.92 3.06
N LEU A 39 8.98 14.91 3.49
CA LEU A 39 8.25 16.05 4.01
C LEU A 39 8.24 16.08 5.55
N SER A 40 8.97 15.18 6.21
CA SER A 40 8.98 15.05 7.68
C SER A 40 9.33 16.36 8.39
N SER A 41 10.15 17.22 7.76
CA SER A 41 10.49 18.54 8.30
C SER A 41 9.30 19.51 8.37
N LEU A 42 8.27 19.29 7.56
CA LEU A 42 7.03 20.07 7.55
C LEU A 42 5.99 19.52 8.53
N SER A 43 6.23 18.38 9.17
CA SER A 43 5.32 17.82 10.15
C SER A 43 5.54 18.48 11.50
N THR A 44 4.63 19.36 11.91
CA THR A 44 4.78 20.16 13.13
C THR A 44 3.70 19.85 14.16
N LYS A 45 4.04 19.95 15.45
CA LYS A 45 3.06 19.80 16.55
C LYS A 45 2.02 20.93 16.59
N THR A 46 2.27 22.01 15.87
CA THR A 46 1.36 23.15 15.68
C THR A 46 0.97 23.24 14.21
N ASN A 47 -0.06 24.02 13.88
CA ASN A 47 -0.43 24.26 12.48
C ASN A 47 0.37 25.40 11.87
N TYR A 48 0.55 25.35 10.56
CA TYR A 48 0.89 26.52 9.76
C TYR A 48 -0.37 27.32 9.46
N TYR A 49 -0.22 28.65 9.41
CA TYR A 49 -1.30 29.58 9.11
C TYR A 49 -0.91 30.39 7.89
N VAL A 50 -1.85 30.51 6.95
CA VAL A 50 -1.68 31.29 5.72
C VAL A 50 -2.85 32.23 5.61
N ASP A 51 -2.57 33.50 5.38
CA ASP A 51 -3.59 34.51 5.18
C ASP A 51 -3.91 34.67 3.70
N ASP A 52 -5.20 34.85 3.41
CA ASP A 52 -5.61 35.45 2.14
C ASP A 52 -5.54 36.97 2.23
N ALA A 53 -4.36 37.53 2.00
CA ALA A 53 -4.17 38.98 2.02
C ALA A 53 -4.99 39.72 0.94
N THR A 54 -5.58 38.98 -0.02
CA THR A 54 -6.38 39.54 -1.12
C THR A 54 -7.88 39.47 -0.87
N ASP A 55 -8.34 38.73 0.15
CA ASP A 55 -9.77 38.56 0.44
C ASP A 55 -10.25 39.56 1.51
N PRO A 56 -11.25 40.42 1.20
CA PRO A 56 -11.83 41.35 2.17
C PRO A 56 -12.50 40.65 3.38
N ALA A 57 -12.87 39.37 3.25
CA ALA A 57 -13.42 38.56 4.34
C ALA A 57 -12.35 38.06 5.33
N ASN A 58 -11.06 38.30 5.04
CA ASN A 58 -9.91 38.01 5.89
C ASN A 58 -9.91 36.54 6.34
N TRP A 59 -9.80 35.62 5.38
CA TRP A 59 -9.70 34.19 5.66
C TRP A 59 -8.27 33.79 6.04
N GLU A 60 -8.19 32.87 6.99
CA GLU A 60 -6.96 32.21 7.40
C GLU A 60 -7.08 30.71 7.15
N TYR A 61 -6.01 30.11 6.62
CA TYR A 61 -5.93 28.69 6.33
C TYR A 61 -4.98 28.03 7.31
N MET A 62 -5.50 27.17 8.16
CA MET A 62 -4.70 26.27 8.99
C MET A 62 -4.34 25.03 8.17
N MET A 63 -3.09 24.62 8.19
CA MET A 63 -2.65 23.40 7.52
C MET A 63 -1.56 22.68 8.30
N ASN A 64 -1.47 21.38 8.07
CA ASN A 64 -0.39 20.53 8.56
C ASN A 64 -0.05 19.48 7.50
N PHE A 65 1.12 18.87 7.62
CA PHE A 65 1.65 17.92 6.66
C PHE A 65 1.84 16.57 7.34
N CYS A 66 1.43 15.51 6.66
CA CYS A 66 1.55 14.11 7.12
C CYS A 66 0.79 13.75 8.41
N GLN A 67 0.09 14.72 8.99
CA GLN A 67 -0.78 14.57 10.13
C GLN A 67 -1.95 15.54 9.98
N PRO A 68 -3.08 15.29 10.65
CA PRO A 68 -4.18 16.25 10.64
C PRO A 68 -3.79 17.57 11.30
N VAL A 69 -4.54 18.61 10.96
CA VAL A 69 -4.49 19.89 11.68
C VAL A 69 -4.79 19.67 13.15
N GLN A 70 -3.99 20.30 14.00
CA GLN A 70 -4.08 20.25 15.45
C GLN A 70 -5.11 21.28 15.90
N THR A 71 -6.34 20.85 16.17
CA THR A 71 -7.46 21.74 16.45
C THR A 71 -8.49 21.08 17.36
N THR A 72 -9.24 21.89 18.10
CA THR A 72 -10.42 21.46 18.88
C THR A 72 -11.73 21.64 18.11
N VAL A 73 -11.67 22.19 16.89
CA VAL A 73 -12.83 22.42 16.03
C VAL A 73 -13.21 21.12 15.32
N THR A 74 -14.36 20.56 15.68
CA THR A 74 -14.83 19.25 15.21
C THR A 74 -14.91 19.12 13.68
N VAL A 75 -15.34 20.18 12.98
CA VAL A 75 -15.45 20.16 11.51
C VAL A 75 -14.10 20.12 10.79
N CYS A 76 -13.00 20.46 11.48
CA CYS A 76 -11.64 20.41 10.95
C CYS A 76 -10.86 19.16 11.42
N GLU A 77 -11.46 18.31 12.25
CA GLU A 77 -10.80 17.10 12.76
C GLU A 77 -10.51 16.12 11.61
N GLY A 78 -9.28 15.60 11.55
CA GLY A 78 -8.87 14.71 10.45
C GLY A 78 -8.65 15.41 9.10
N MET A 79 -8.56 16.74 9.07
CA MET A 79 -8.30 17.50 7.84
C MET A 79 -6.82 17.83 7.70
N ALA A 80 -6.31 17.89 6.46
CA ALA A 80 -4.98 18.44 6.18
C ALA A 80 -4.99 19.97 6.14
N VAL A 81 -6.11 20.52 5.66
CA VAL A 81 -6.31 21.96 5.53
C VAL A 81 -7.72 22.31 6.01
N CYS A 82 -7.82 23.36 6.82
CA CYS A 82 -9.10 23.96 7.18
C CYS A 82 -9.00 25.48 7.05
N LYS A 83 -10.05 26.14 6.55
CA LYS A 83 -10.12 27.60 6.54
C LYS A 83 -11.01 28.12 7.65
N MET A 84 -10.68 29.29 8.17
CA MET A 84 -11.47 30.01 9.17
C MET A 84 -11.55 31.49 8.85
N GLN A 85 -12.67 32.12 9.18
CA GLN A 85 -12.84 33.55 8.98
C GLN A 85 -12.26 34.31 10.18
N LYS A 86 -11.33 35.26 9.97
CA LYS A 86 -10.74 36.03 11.09
C LYS A 86 -11.77 36.94 11.78
N ILE A 87 -12.74 37.44 11.03
CA ILE A 87 -13.77 38.39 11.52
C ILE A 87 -14.85 37.66 12.34
N HIS A 88 -15.20 36.44 11.91
CA HIS A 88 -16.17 35.58 12.59
C HIS A 88 -15.48 34.26 12.94
N LEU A 89 -14.84 34.25 14.13
CA LEU A 89 -14.06 33.14 14.73
C LEU A 89 -14.87 31.83 14.96
N SER A 90 -15.99 31.66 14.28
CA SER A 90 -16.88 30.50 14.33
C SER A 90 -17.18 29.90 12.95
N THR A 91 -16.76 30.54 11.84
CA THR A 91 -16.97 30.02 10.49
C THR A 91 -15.76 29.21 10.04
N TYR A 92 -15.91 27.89 10.00
CA TYR A 92 -14.88 26.96 9.57
C TYR A 92 -15.32 26.17 8.34
N SER A 93 -14.38 25.85 7.46
CA SER A 93 -14.64 24.94 6.34
C SER A 93 -13.46 24.01 6.11
N PRO A 94 -13.67 22.68 6.16
CA PRO A 94 -12.63 21.71 5.81
C PRO A 94 -12.32 21.74 4.32
N LEU A 95 -11.04 21.58 3.97
CA LEU A 95 -10.53 21.71 2.60
C LEU A 95 -9.76 20.44 2.14
N GLY A 96 -10.13 19.28 2.66
CA GLY A 96 -9.52 18.00 2.30
C GLY A 96 -8.98 17.24 3.51
N ARG A 97 -9.16 15.92 3.50
CA ARG A 97 -8.71 15.03 4.59
C ARG A 97 -7.23 14.73 4.48
N TYR A 98 -6.54 14.62 5.63
CA TYR A 98 -5.11 14.30 5.63
C TYR A 98 -4.81 12.88 5.14
N ASP A 99 -5.75 11.95 5.33
CA ASP A 99 -5.65 10.55 4.96
C ASP A 99 -6.14 10.27 3.53
N ASN A 100 -6.58 11.30 2.80
CA ASN A 100 -7.10 11.19 1.45
C ASN A 100 -6.42 12.20 0.54
N TYR A 101 -5.33 11.77 -0.09
CA TYR A 101 -4.57 12.62 -0.99
C TYR A 101 -4.07 11.87 -2.21
N VAL A 102 -3.79 12.64 -3.26
CA VAL A 102 -3.17 12.18 -4.51
C VAL A 102 -1.90 12.99 -4.73
N VAL A 103 -0.82 12.30 -5.10
CA VAL A 103 0.45 12.92 -5.52
C VAL A 103 0.54 12.86 -7.03
N ALA A 104 0.89 13.97 -7.68
CA ALA A 104 1.00 14.04 -9.12
C ALA A 104 2.06 15.05 -9.56
N LYS A 105 2.37 15.02 -10.86
CA LYS A 105 3.09 16.11 -11.51
C LYS A 105 2.25 17.40 -11.47
N PRO A 106 2.89 18.58 -11.45
CA PRO A 106 2.18 19.85 -11.48
C PRO A 106 1.31 19.94 -12.75
N ASP A 107 0.01 20.18 -12.56
CA ASP A 107 -0.97 20.39 -13.62
C ASP A 107 -0.74 21.71 -14.38
N ASN A 108 -1.63 22.08 -15.30
CA ASN A 108 -1.50 23.31 -16.10
C ASN A 108 -2.47 24.41 -15.68
N THR A 109 -2.87 24.45 -14.40
CA THR A 109 -3.74 25.51 -13.90
C THR A 109 -3.00 26.87 -13.89
N PRO A 110 -3.72 28.00 -13.99
CA PRO A 110 -3.11 29.33 -13.87
C PRO A 110 -2.52 29.60 -12.47
N PHE A 111 -2.91 28.81 -11.46
CA PHE A 111 -2.44 28.93 -10.09
C PHE A 111 -1.09 28.24 -9.83
N LYS A 112 -0.67 27.35 -10.74
CA LYS A 112 0.62 26.64 -10.64
C LYS A 112 1.81 27.63 -10.62
N PRO A 113 2.71 27.54 -9.62
CA PRO A 113 4.00 28.22 -9.65
C PRO A 113 4.93 27.66 -10.74
N LYS A 114 5.66 28.53 -11.45
CA LYS A 114 6.58 28.15 -12.56
C LYS A 114 7.62 27.08 -12.21
N LYS A 115 8.03 26.99 -10.94
CA LYS A 115 9.07 26.08 -10.44
C LYS A 115 8.50 24.94 -9.58
N ALA A 116 7.20 24.67 -9.68
CA ALA A 116 6.60 23.54 -8.98
C ALA A 116 7.24 22.23 -9.47
N VAL A 117 7.59 21.36 -8.52
CA VAL A 117 8.24 20.07 -8.77
C VAL A 117 7.21 18.95 -8.76
N PHE A 118 6.31 18.97 -7.78
CA PHE A 118 5.18 18.06 -7.66
C PHE A 118 3.99 18.77 -6.99
N GLN A 119 2.83 18.13 -7.02
CA GLN A 119 1.65 18.58 -6.29
C GLN A 119 1.07 17.46 -5.42
N ILE A 120 0.47 17.86 -4.30
CA ILE A 120 -0.36 17.01 -3.47
C ILE A 120 -1.77 17.61 -3.45
N THR A 121 -2.76 16.81 -3.79
CA THR A 121 -4.18 17.22 -3.73
C THR A 121 -4.86 16.45 -2.61
N TYR A 122 -5.29 17.14 -1.56
CA TYR A 122 -6.10 16.59 -0.48
C TYR A 122 -7.58 16.66 -0.85
N LEU A 123 -8.26 15.52 -0.71
CA LEU A 123 -9.61 15.30 -1.21
C LEU A 123 -10.62 15.14 -0.07
N LYS A 124 -11.91 15.19 -0.40
CA LYS A 124 -13.03 14.90 0.50
C LYS A 124 -13.20 15.90 1.64
N GLY A 125 -12.85 17.18 1.44
CA GLY A 125 -13.38 18.23 2.29
C GLY A 125 -14.85 18.45 1.94
N VAL A 126 -15.69 18.62 2.95
CA VAL A 126 -17.12 18.94 2.77
C VAL A 126 -17.49 19.99 3.80
N ASP A 127 -17.89 21.17 3.34
CA ASP A 127 -18.30 22.24 4.24
C ASP A 127 -19.67 21.94 4.89
N PRO A 128 -20.06 22.67 5.96
CA PRO A 128 -21.34 22.44 6.64
C PRO A 128 -22.58 22.58 5.73
N ASN A 129 -22.44 23.21 4.56
CA ASN A 129 -23.51 23.35 3.57
C ASN A 129 -23.52 22.22 2.54
N GLY A 130 -22.63 21.23 2.67
CA GLY A 130 -22.52 20.08 1.77
C GLY A 130 -21.69 20.33 0.51
N VAL A 131 -21.02 21.48 0.40
CA VAL A 131 -20.17 21.80 -0.76
C VAL A 131 -18.86 21.04 -0.64
N ARG A 132 -18.45 20.37 -1.71
CA ARG A 132 -17.17 19.66 -1.74
C ARG A 132 -16.02 20.66 -1.90
N ARG A 133 -14.96 20.47 -1.13
CA ARG A 133 -13.79 21.35 -1.10
C ARG A 133 -12.53 20.52 -1.08
N ASP A 134 -11.70 20.68 -2.09
CA ASP A 134 -10.39 20.03 -2.17
C ASP A 134 -9.29 21.09 -2.13
N SER A 135 -8.08 20.71 -1.73
CA SER A 135 -6.92 21.60 -1.72
C SER A 135 -5.72 20.99 -2.44
N THR A 136 -5.16 21.75 -3.37
CA THR A 136 -3.95 21.40 -4.12
C THR A 136 -2.79 22.25 -3.62
N MET A 137 -1.75 21.57 -3.16
CA MET A 137 -0.50 22.18 -2.72
C MET A 137 0.60 21.91 -3.77
N TYR A 138 1.13 22.96 -4.37
CA TYR A 138 2.29 22.88 -5.24
C TYR A 138 3.58 23.04 -4.44
N PHE A 139 4.46 22.05 -4.53
CA PHE A 139 5.74 22.09 -3.84
C PHE A 139 6.82 22.66 -4.76
N VAL A 140 7.51 23.68 -4.25
CA VAL A 140 8.57 24.42 -4.94
C VAL A 140 9.84 24.31 -4.11
N CYS A 141 10.95 23.93 -4.74
CA CYS A 141 12.24 23.93 -4.07
C CYS A 141 12.64 25.37 -3.68
N GLY A 142 12.98 25.56 -2.42
CA GLY A 142 13.49 26.83 -1.88
C GLY A 142 14.33 26.64 -0.62
N SER A 143 14.92 27.71 -0.13
CA SER A 143 15.84 27.68 1.03
C SER A 143 15.15 27.76 2.39
N THR A 144 13.89 28.19 2.42
CA THR A 144 13.10 28.38 3.64
C THR A 144 11.65 28.00 3.38
N ASP A 145 10.96 27.60 4.43
CA ASP A 145 9.53 27.31 4.36
C ASP A 145 8.74 28.61 4.16
N ASN A 146 7.93 28.67 3.11
CA ASN A 146 7.03 29.78 2.81
C ASN A 146 5.76 29.24 2.16
N PHE A 147 4.61 29.65 2.69
CA PHE A 147 3.30 29.12 2.36
C PHE A 147 2.42 30.25 1.85
N VAL A 148 1.88 30.11 0.64
CA VAL A 148 1.14 31.18 -0.03
C VAL A 148 -0.12 30.64 -0.67
N MET A 149 -1.27 31.25 -0.37
CA MET A 149 -2.51 31.01 -1.10
C MET A 149 -2.40 31.64 -2.51
N LYS A 150 -2.70 30.85 -3.54
CA LYS A 150 -2.57 31.26 -4.95
C LYS A 150 -3.90 31.62 -5.60
N GLY A 151 -4.97 30.98 -5.16
CA GLY A 151 -6.31 31.28 -5.60
C GLY A 151 -7.24 30.11 -5.36
N MET A 152 -8.45 30.23 -5.90
CA MET A 152 -9.44 29.16 -5.90
C MET A 152 -10.16 29.09 -7.24
N GLU A 153 -10.65 27.90 -7.53
CA GLU A 153 -11.66 27.66 -8.56
C GLU A 153 -12.95 27.27 -7.86
N ASP A 154 -14.06 27.91 -8.23
CA ASP A 154 -15.35 27.67 -7.57
C ASP A 154 -16.46 27.49 -8.60
N THR A 155 -17.16 26.36 -8.48
CA THR A 155 -18.32 25.99 -9.30
C THR A 155 -19.63 26.05 -8.51
N GLY A 156 -19.59 26.51 -7.26
CA GLY A 156 -20.73 26.58 -6.34
C GLY A 156 -21.01 25.28 -5.59
N MET A 157 -20.98 24.13 -6.29
CA MET A 157 -21.12 22.80 -5.66
C MET A 157 -19.78 22.13 -5.33
N TYR A 158 -18.70 22.64 -5.93
CA TYR A 158 -17.36 22.15 -5.73
C TYR A 158 -16.35 23.29 -5.87
N SER A 159 -15.39 23.37 -4.95
CA SER A 159 -14.31 24.35 -5.02
C SER A 159 -12.95 23.71 -4.78
N ILE A 160 -11.93 24.18 -5.51
CA ILE A 160 -10.53 23.76 -5.32
C ILE A 160 -9.72 24.97 -4.85
N TYR A 161 -8.95 24.78 -3.79
CA TYR A 161 -8.04 25.79 -3.25
C TYR A 161 -6.61 25.47 -3.64
N TYR A 162 -5.88 26.48 -4.12
CA TYR A 162 -4.51 26.30 -4.60
C TYR A 162 -3.52 27.01 -3.68
N PHE A 163 -2.51 26.28 -3.23
CA PHE A 163 -1.44 26.77 -2.37
C PHE A 163 -0.08 26.53 -3.02
N ALA A 164 0.87 27.42 -2.76
CA ALA A 164 2.28 27.22 -3.09
C ALA A 164 3.09 27.05 -1.82
N ILE A 165 3.79 25.93 -1.73
CA ILE A 165 4.63 25.53 -0.60
C ILE A 165 6.08 25.58 -1.08
N THR A 166 6.78 26.65 -0.73
CA THR A 166 8.22 26.75 -0.99
C THR A 166 8.94 26.16 0.21
N THR A 167 9.80 25.16 0.02
CA THR A 167 10.45 24.45 1.14
C THR A 167 11.74 23.77 0.70
N PRO A 168 12.75 23.61 1.59
CA PRO A 168 13.93 22.78 1.33
C PRO A 168 13.58 21.31 1.08
N ALA A 169 12.49 20.81 1.66
CA ALA A 169 12.03 19.42 1.49
C ALA A 169 11.74 19.05 0.03
N ALA A 170 11.37 20.04 -0.80
CA ALA A 170 11.09 19.86 -2.22
C ALA A 170 12.36 19.83 -3.10
N CYS A 171 13.54 20.11 -2.54
CA CYS A 171 14.81 20.14 -3.27
C CYS A 171 15.52 18.77 -3.29
N ASN A 172 15.40 18.01 -2.20
CA ASN A 172 16.23 16.84 -1.96
C ASN A 172 15.50 15.54 -2.31
N ALA A 173 15.25 15.35 -3.61
CA ALA A 173 14.74 14.09 -4.11
C ALA A 173 15.78 12.98 -3.91
N SER A 174 15.50 12.02 -3.03
CA SER A 174 16.29 10.80 -2.94
C SER A 174 15.91 9.91 -4.13
N HIS A 175 16.89 9.63 -5.00
CA HIS A 175 16.67 8.76 -6.15
C HIS A 175 16.71 7.30 -5.68
N HIS A 176 15.55 6.69 -5.55
CA HIS A 176 15.48 5.25 -5.45
C HIS A 176 15.65 4.71 -6.87
N THR A 177 16.88 4.33 -7.25
CA THR A 177 17.06 3.47 -8.42
C THR A 177 16.24 2.21 -8.18
N ASN A 178 15.10 2.10 -8.87
CA ASN A 178 14.19 0.94 -8.89
C ASN A 178 14.86 -0.40 -9.24
N ILE A 179 16.17 -0.40 -9.50
CA ILE A 179 16.99 -1.58 -9.77
C ILE A 179 17.38 -2.31 -8.47
N ILE A 180 17.52 -1.63 -7.32
CA ILE A 180 18.06 -2.27 -6.10
C ILE A 180 16.97 -2.84 -5.18
N VAL A 181 15.75 -2.29 -5.19
CA VAL A 181 14.67 -2.73 -4.27
C VAL A 181 13.97 -4.01 -4.76
N ALA A 182 13.90 -4.23 -6.08
CA ALA A 182 13.41 -5.48 -6.63
C ALA A 182 14.32 -6.65 -6.24
N VAL A 183 15.64 -6.53 -6.40
CA VAL A 183 16.58 -7.62 -6.05
C VAL A 183 16.68 -7.87 -4.53
N ALA A 184 16.59 -6.84 -3.69
CA ALA A 184 16.61 -7.03 -2.24
C ALA A 184 15.36 -7.78 -1.72
N SER A 185 14.20 -7.59 -2.37
CA SER A 185 12.95 -8.24 -1.97
C SER A 185 12.83 -9.69 -2.46
N PHE A 186 13.65 -10.10 -3.44
CA PHE A 186 13.70 -11.50 -3.91
C PHE A 186 14.66 -12.38 -3.11
N ILE A 187 15.60 -11.81 -2.35
CA ILE A 187 16.52 -12.57 -1.49
C ILE A 187 15.92 -12.65 -0.08
N GLY A 188 14.70 -13.19 0.02
CA GLY A 188 14.18 -13.61 1.31
C GLY A 188 15.06 -14.72 1.91
N LEU A 189 14.97 -14.92 3.22
CA LEU A 189 15.64 -16.03 3.94
C LEU A 189 15.46 -17.39 3.23
N GLY A 190 14.32 -17.55 2.54
CA GLY A 190 14.03 -18.72 1.69
C GLY A 190 15.02 -18.94 0.55
N TRP A 191 15.43 -17.89 -0.18
CA TRP A 191 16.37 -18.06 -1.29
C TRP A 191 17.77 -18.46 -0.80
N VAL A 192 18.19 -17.93 0.35
CA VAL A 192 19.45 -18.32 1.01
C VAL A 192 19.39 -19.80 1.42
N LEU A 193 18.29 -20.25 2.02
CA LEU A 193 18.09 -21.67 2.37
C LEU A 193 18.06 -22.57 1.13
N LEU A 194 17.43 -22.15 0.02
CA LEU A 194 17.40 -22.91 -1.23
C LEU A 194 18.80 -23.07 -1.84
N VAL A 195 19.62 -22.01 -1.84
CA VAL A 195 21.00 -22.07 -2.36
C VAL A 195 21.86 -22.99 -1.49
N LEU A 196 21.76 -22.88 -0.16
CA LEU A 196 22.51 -23.76 0.76
C LEU A 196 22.11 -25.23 0.61
N MET A 197 20.81 -25.51 0.48
CA MET A 197 20.30 -26.85 0.23
C MET A 197 20.80 -27.40 -1.12
N ALA A 198 20.76 -26.60 -2.19
CA ALA A 198 21.22 -27.00 -3.51
C ALA A 198 22.72 -27.35 -3.53
N LEU A 199 23.55 -26.55 -2.86
CA LEU A 199 24.99 -26.85 -2.70
C LEU A 199 25.23 -28.12 -1.90
N GLY A 200 24.48 -28.33 -0.81
CA GLY A 200 24.55 -29.56 -0.01
C GLY A 200 24.18 -30.80 -0.82
N VAL A 201 23.12 -30.74 -1.62
CA VAL A 201 22.69 -31.83 -2.52
C VAL A 201 23.77 -32.10 -3.58
N PHE A 202 24.36 -31.07 -4.18
CA PHE A 202 25.41 -31.23 -5.17
C PHE A 202 26.65 -31.95 -4.60
N ILE A 203 27.12 -31.54 -3.42
CA ILE A 203 28.25 -32.19 -2.74
C ILE A 203 27.91 -33.64 -2.40
N TYR A 204 26.71 -33.89 -1.85
CA TYR A 204 26.24 -35.23 -1.52
C TYR A 204 26.22 -36.15 -2.75
N LEU A 205 25.67 -35.67 -3.89
CA LEU A 205 25.66 -36.44 -5.13
C LEU A 205 27.07 -36.70 -5.65
N ALA A 206 27.94 -35.68 -5.69
CA ALA A 206 29.31 -35.83 -6.19
C ALA A 206 30.12 -36.83 -5.36
N VAL A 207 30.15 -36.67 -4.04
CA VAL A 207 30.88 -37.57 -3.12
C VAL A 207 30.29 -38.98 -3.17
N GLY A 208 28.97 -39.10 -3.14
CA GLY A 208 28.31 -40.40 -3.15
C GLY A 208 28.46 -41.14 -4.49
N MET A 209 28.47 -40.44 -5.62
CA MET A 209 28.76 -41.05 -6.94
C MET A 209 30.20 -41.57 -7.00
N VAL A 210 31.17 -40.80 -6.52
CA VAL A 210 32.58 -41.23 -6.46
C VAL A 210 32.72 -42.46 -5.56
N TYR A 211 32.11 -42.43 -4.37
CA TYR A 211 32.13 -43.55 -3.43
C TYR A 211 31.51 -44.81 -4.03
N LYS A 212 30.31 -44.73 -4.60
CA LYS A 212 29.64 -45.89 -5.22
C LYS A 212 30.40 -46.45 -6.42
N ARG A 213 31.05 -45.59 -7.21
CA ARG A 213 31.83 -46.02 -8.38
C ARG A 213 33.15 -46.68 -7.96
N LEU A 214 33.88 -46.10 -7.01
CA LEU A 214 35.21 -46.57 -6.64
C LEU A 214 35.19 -47.67 -5.57
N ALA A 215 34.32 -47.57 -4.57
CA ALA A 215 34.29 -48.53 -3.46
C ALA A 215 33.33 -49.70 -3.72
N LEU A 216 32.24 -49.47 -4.47
CA LEU A 216 31.19 -50.47 -4.69
C LEU A 216 31.08 -50.97 -6.13
N GLY A 217 31.88 -50.41 -7.06
CA GLY A 217 31.90 -50.83 -8.46
C GLY A 217 30.58 -50.61 -9.21
N ALA A 218 29.68 -49.78 -8.68
CA ALA A 218 28.38 -49.52 -9.30
C ALA A 218 28.56 -48.89 -10.69
N THR A 219 27.69 -49.26 -11.63
CA THR A 219 27.70 -48.73 -13.01
C THR A 219 26.28 -48.33 -13.44
N GLY A 220 26.16 -47.51 -14.48
CA GLY A 220 24.85 -47.01 -14.93
C GLY A 220 24.19 -46.08 -13.91
N LEU A 221 22.86 -46.13 -13.81
CA LEU A 221 22.06 -45.23 -12.96
C LEU A 221 22.18 -45.52 -11.46
N GLU A 222 22.70 -46.69 -11.08
CA GLU A 222 22.89 -47.10 -9.68
C GLU A 222 24.03 -46.35 -8.98
N ILE A 223 24.90 -45.69 -9.76
CA ILE A 223 25.95 -44.78 -9.26
C ILE A 223 25.36 -43.63 -8.45
N ILE A 224 24.14 -43.20 -8.75
CA ILE A 224 23.51 -42.09 -8.04
C ILE A 224 23.12 -42.56 -6.62
N PRO A 225 23.55 -41.87 -5.56
CA PRO A 225 23.12 -42.17 -4.19
C PRO A 225 21.61 -42.02 -4.06
N ASN A 226 20.94 -43.02 -3.48
CA ASN A 226 19.49 -43.00 -3.19
C ASN A 226 18.61 -42.60 -4.40
N ILE A 227 18.89 -43.16 -5.58
CA ILE A 227 18.20 -42.82 -6.83
C ILE A 227 16.66 -42.95 -6.75
N ASP A 228 16.16 -43.93 -5.99
CA ASP A 228 14.71 -44.13 -5.77
C ASP A 228 14.04 -42.97 -5.03
N PHE A 229 14.80 -42.25 -4.21
CA PHE A 229 14.32 -41.04 -3.55
C PHE A 229 14.30 -39.87 -4.55
N TRP A 230 15.41 -39.65 -5.27
CA TRP A 230 15.54 -38.52 -6.20
C TRP A 230 14.59 -38.60 -7.40
N SER A 231 14.27 -39.81 -7.86
CA SER A 231 13.31 -40.00 -8.96
C SER A 231 11.87 -39.59 -8.61
N ARG A 232 11.53 -39.55 -7.31
CA ARG A 232 10.19 -39.17 -6.82
C ARG A 232 10.04 -37.68 -6.59
N VAL A 233 11.13 -36.95 -6.35
CA VAL A 233 11.12 -35.51 -6.03
C VAL A 233 10.36 -34.66 -7.07
N PRO A 234 10.52 -34.82 -8.40
CA PRO A 234 9.77 -34.04 -9.37
C PRO A 234 8.25 -34.20 -9.26
N GLY A 235 7.78 -35.41 -8.96
CA GLY A 235 6.36 -35.68 -8.74
C GLY A 235 5.82 -34.92 -7.52
N LEU A 236 6.56 -34.96 -6.41
CA LEU A 236 6.20 -34.24 -5.18
C LEU A 236 6.13 -32.71 -5.40
N MET A 237 7.02 -32.15 -6.22
CA MET A 237 6.99 -30.72 -6.55
C MET A 237 5.75 -30.35 -7.38
N ILE A 238 5.38 -31.18 -8.36
CA ILE A 238 4.18 -30.97 -9.17
C ILE A 238 2.92 -31.03 -8.29
N ASP A 239 2.85 -31.98 -7.37
CA ASP A 239 1.71 -32.12 -6.47
C ASP A 239 1.62 -30.95 -5.48
N GLY A 240 2.75 -30.45 -4.99
CA GLY A 240 2.80 -29.20 -4.22
C GLY A 240 2.30 -27.99 -5.00
N CYS A 241 2.69 -27.83 -6.28
CA CYS A 241 2.21 -26.75 -7.14
C CYS A 241 0.70 -26.84 -7.40
N LYS A 242 0.16 -28.06 -7.58
CA LYS A 242 -1.28 -28.28 -7.69
C LYS A 242 -2.00 -27.87 -6.40
N PHE A 243 -1.47 -28.25 -5.24
CA PHE A 243 -2.07 -27.89 -3.94
C PHE A 243 -2.15 -26.37 -3.71
N ILE A 244 -1.15 -25.61 -4.15
CA ILE A 244 -1.14 -24.14 -4.03
C ILE A 244 -2.09 -23.47 -5.03
N THR A 245 -2.23 -24.01 -6.23
CA THR A 245 -3.08 -23.45 -7.30
C THR A 245 -4.55 -23.89 -7.23
N TRP A 246 -4.87 -24.87 -6.38
CA TRP A 246 -6.22 -25.42 -6.20
C TRP A 246 -7.21 -24.47 -5.48
N PRO A 247 -6.84 -23.74 -4.40
CA PRO A 247 -7.72 -22.73 -3.79
C PRO A 247 -7.97 -21.55 -4.74
N VAL A 248 -6.88 -21.08 -5.36
CA VAL A 248 -6.78 -20.46 -6.70
C VAL A 248 -8.03 -20.51 -7.57
N THR A 249 -8.13 -21.66 -8.21
CA THR A 249 -9.10 -22.01 -9.24
C THR A 249 -10.52 -22.22 -8.68
N TRP A 250 -10.65 -22.68 -7.43
CA TRP A 250 -11.94 -22.78 -6.73
C TRP A 250 -12.57 -21.42 -6.44
N VAL A 251 -11.79 -20.47 -5.94
CA VAL A 251 -12.26 -19.10 -5.64
C VAL A 251 -12.62 -18.37 -6.94
N VAL A 252 -11.80 -18.50 -7.98
CA VAL A 252 -12.09 -17.92 -9.31
C VAL A 252 -13.38 -18.53 -9.90
N SER A 253 -13.60 -19.84 -9.76
CA SER A 253 -14.83 -20.48 -10.24
C SER A 253 -16.08 -20.06 -9.46
N LEU A 254 -15.98 -19.83 -8.14
CA LEU A 254 -17.06 -19.27 -7.33
C LEU A 254 -17.41 -17.82 -7.71
N VAL A 255 -16.39 -17.00 -8.00
CA VAL A 255 -16.59 -15.61 -8.45
C VAL A 255 -17.24 -15.56 -9.83
N ILE A 256 -16.84 -16.43 -10.77
CA ILE A 256 -17.49 -16.53 -12.09
C ILE A 256 -18.96 -16.99 -11.96
N LYS A 257 -19.26 -17.92 -11.03
CA LYS A 257 -20.63 -18.39 -10.79
C LYS A 257 -21.57 -17.35 -10.17
N HIS A 258 -21.03 -16.35 -9.45
CA HIS A 258 -21.82 -15.27 -8.86
C HIS A 258 -21.78 -13.94 -9.65
N GLY A 259 -20.89 -13.79 -10.64
CA GLY A 259 -20.80 -12.61 -11.50
C GLY A 259 -21.63 -12.68 -12.80
N GLY A 260 -22.17 -13.85 -13.16
CA GLY A 260 -22.94 -14.06 -14.39
C GLY A 260 -24.45 -13.99 -14.19
N GLY A 261 -25.00 -12.79 -13.96
CA GLY A 261 -26.44 -12.56 -14.04
C GLY A 261 -26.88 -12.44 -15.50
N GLY A 262 -27.49 -13.50 -16.07
CA GLY A 262 -28.18 -13.41 -17.35
C GLY A 262 -28.52 -14.73 -18.05
N GLY A 263 -29.69 -15.30 -17.73
CA GLY A 263 -30.64 -15.88 -18.69
C GLY A 263 -30.41 -17.29 -19.30
N GLN A 264 -31.40 -18.17 -19.07
CA GLN A 264 -31.79 -19.39 -19.83
C GLN A 264 -30.78 -20.56 -19.86
N GLY A 265 -31.14 -21.82 -19.65
CA GLY A 265 -32.43 -22.48 -19.42
C GLY A 265 -32.16 -23.94 -18.98
N TYR A 266 -33.13 -24.56 -18.32
CA TYR A 266 -33.04 -25.97 -17.93
C TYR A 266 -33.34 -26.88 -19.12
N SER A 267 -32.45 -27.82 -19.43
CA SER A 267 -32.86 -29.16 -19.88
C SER A 267 -31.73 -30.18 -19.74
N ALA A 268 -32.11 -31.29 -19.09
CA ALA A 268 -31.60 -32.65 -19.14
C ALA A 268 -30.20 -32.96 -18.59
N ILE A 269 -30.25 -33.72 -17.50
CA ILE A 269 -29.30 -34.71 -17.00
C ILE A 269 -28.98 -35.69 -18.14
N ASP A 270 -27.69 -35.94 -18.38
CA ASP A 270 -27.21 -37.26 -18.77
C ASP A 270 -26.13 -37.66 -17.76
N ASP A 271 -26.47 -38.68 -16.98
CA ASP A 271 -25.60 -39.41 -16.09
C ASP A 271 -24.53 -40.14 -16.90
N ASN A 272 -23.24 -39.92 -16.61
CA ASN A 272 -22.27 -40.99 -16.29
C ASN A 272 -20.83 -40.47 -16.21
N ASP A 273 -20.08 -41.15 -15.34
CA ASP A 273 -18.63 -41.17 -15.14
C ASP A 273 -18.06 -40.00 -14.31
N GLY A 274 -17.52 -40.18 -13.12
CA GLY A 274 -17.18 -41.41 -12.41
C GLY A 274 -16.60 -41.04 -11.04
N ALA A 275 -17.04 -41.80 -10.05
CA ALA A 275 -16.61 -41.92 -8.66
C ALA A 275 -15.31 -41.24 -8.20
N MET A 276 -15.42 -40.58 -7.03
CA MET A 276 -14.34 -40.47 -6.04
C MET A 276 -13.72 -41.85 -5.75
N PRO A 277 -12.43 -41.89 -5.37
CA PRO A 277 -12.02 -42.78 -4.31
C PRO A 277 -11.56 -41.99 -3.07
N GLU A 278 -12.12 -42.38 -1.93
CA GLU A 278 -11.47 -42.38 -0.61
C GLU A 278 -10.04 -42.96 -0.76
N ILE A 279 -8.97 -42.50 -0.10
CA ILE A 279 -8.72 -42.22 1.32
C ILE A 279 -7.62 -41.13 1.38
#